data_AF-A0A945NJI0-F1
#
_entry.id   AF-A0A945NJI0-F1
#
_cell.length_a   1.000
_cell.length_b   1.000
_cell.length_c   1.000
_cell.angle_alpha   90.00
_cell.angle_beta   90.00
_cell.angle_gamma   90.00
#
_symmetry.space_group_name_H-M   'P 1'
#
loop_
_entity.id
_entity.type
_entity.pdbx_description
1 polymer ?
#
loop_
_entity_poly.entity_id
_entity_poly.type
_entity_poly.pdbx_seq_one_letter_code
_entity_poly.pdbx_strand_id
1 'polypeptide(L)'
;IALDRVLRLFVVTPDMHRVHHSTLPEETNSNFGFSIPWWDRLLGTYRAQPKAGHQDMIIGIKQFREAKYLRLDWLMIQPFLGGIGNYSVSGRTEESED
;
A
#
# COMPACT_ATOMS: atom_id res chain seq x y z
N ILE A 1 -17.77 -4.56 -6.95
CA ILE A 1 -19.04 -4.24 -7.67
C ILE A 1 -18.76 -4.24 -9.18
N ALA A 2 -19.73 -4.58 -10.04
CA ALA A 2 -19.53 -4.65 -11.50
C ALA A 2 -19.06 -3.31 -12.12
N LEU A 3 -19.58 -2.18 -11.64
CA LEU A 3 -19.17 -0.84 -12.08
C LEU A 3 -17.67 -0.56 -11.84
N ASP A 4 -17.19 -0.85 -10.63
CA ASP A 4 -15.77 -0.66 -10.28
C ASP A 4 -14.84 -1.48 -11.19
N ARG A 5 -15.24 -2.69 -11.60
CA ARG A 5 -14.45 -3.50 -12.56
C ARG A 5 -14.28 -2.81 -13.91
N VAL A 6 -15.32 -2.14 -14.41
CA VAL A 6 -15.25 -1.39 -15.67
C VAL A 6 -14.43 -0.12 -15.51
N LEU A 7 -14.62 0.61 -14.40
CA LEU A 7 -13.88 1.84 -14.11
C LEU A 7 -12.36 1.59 -14.05
N ARG A 8 -11.93 0.46 -13.46
CA ARG A 8 -10.51 0.04 -13.38
C ARG A 8 -9.86 -0.31 -14.74
N LEU A 9 -10.59 -0.19 -15.85
CA LEU A 9 -10.01 -0.23 -17.19
C LEU A 9 -9.51 1.13 -17.65
N PHE A 10 -10.05 2.22 -17.10
CA PHE A 10 -9.80 3.59 -17.58
C PHE A 10 -9.20 4.50 -16.52
N VAL A 11 -9.59 4.34 -15.26
CA VAL A 11 -9.16 5.19 -14.15
C VAL A 11 -8.71 4.36 -12.95
N VAL A 12 -7.76 4.90 -12.20
CA VAL A 12 -7.34 4.32 -10.92
C VAL A 12 -8.41 4.64 -9.88
N THR A 13 -9.18 3.63 -9.48
CA THR A 13 -10.22 3.80 -8.45
C THR A 13 -9.60 3.82 -7.06
N PRO A 14 -10.27 4.42 -6.04
CA PRO A 14 -9.78 4.40 -4.68
C PRO A 14 -9.47 3.00 -4.18
N ASP A 15 -10.31 2.01 -4.47
CA ASP A 15 -10.08 0.61 -4.08
C ASP A 15 -8.90 -0.03 -4.82
N MET A 16 -8.70 0.28 -6.10
CA MET A 16 -7.49 -0.17 -6.80
C MET A 16 -6.24 0.39 -6.13
N HIS A 17 -6.18 1.71 -5.93
CA HIS A 17 -5.04 2.36 -5.30
C HIS A 17 -4.84 1.90 -3.85
N ARG A 18 -5.92 1.58 -3.12
CA ARG A 18 -5.85 1.13 -1.73
C ARG A 18 -5.01 -0.14 -1.54
N VAL A 19 -4.92 -1.02 -2.54
CA VAL A 19 -4.06 -2.23 -2.49
C VAL A 19 -2.58 -1.84 -2.31
N HIS A 20 -2.14 -0.77 -2.97
CA HIS A 20 -0.79 -0.21 -2.81
C HIS A 20 -0.50 0.24 -1.36
N HIS A 21 -1.52 0.64 -0.60
CA HIS A 21 -1.38 1.05 0.79
C HIS A 21 -1.31 -0.12 1.78
N SER A 22 -1.41 -1.36 1.30
CA SER A 22 -1.28 -2.55 2.13
C SER A 22 0.09 -2.62 2.81
N THR A 23 0.13 -3.35 3.92
CA THR A 23 1.36 -3.63 4.68
C THR A 23 2.11 -4.87 4.19
N LEU A 24 1.50 -5.64 3.28
CA LEU A 24 2.10 -6.82 2.65
C LEU A 24 2.95 -6.40 1.44
N PRO A 25 4.25 -6.76 1.34
CA PRO A 25 5.12 -6.30 0.27
C PRO A 25 4.61 -6.58 -1.14
N GLU A 26 4.01 -7.74 -1.37
CA GLU A 26 3.43 -8.12 -2.65
C GLU A 26 2.21 -7.27 -3.05
N GLU A 27 1.53 -6.66 -2.07
CA GLU A 27 0.39 -5.76 -2.31
C GLU A 27 0.86 -4.30 -2.38
N THR A 28 1.76 -3.89 -1.48
CA THR A 28 2.38 -2.55 -1.54
C THR A 28 3.07 -2.32 -2.87
N ASN A 29 3.83 -3.31 -3.36
CA ASN A 29 4.58 -3.21 -4.61
C ASN A 29 3.70 -3.53 -5.84
N SER A 30 2.50 -2.98 -5.88
CA SER A 30 1.54 -3.12 -6.97
C SER A 30 0.72 -1.82 -7.13
N ASN A 31 0.03 -1.66 -8.27
CA ASN A 31 -0.84 -0.51 -8.55
C ASN A 31 -0.17 0.88 -8.36
N PHE A 32 1.00 1.07 -8.97
CA PHE A 32 1.78 2.31 -8.91
C PHE A 32 1.16 3.47 -9.71
N GLY A 33 0.27 3.17 -10.65
CA GLY A 33 -0.42 4.17 -11.45
C GLY A 33 -1.24 5.12 -10.58
N PHE A 34 -1.13 6.42 -10.84
CA PHE A 34 -1.89 7.45 -10.14
C PHE A 34 -3.22 7.80 -10.84
N SER A 35 -3.17 8.15 -12.14
CA SER A 35 -4.37 8.56 -12.89
C SER A 35 -4.95 7.47 -13.78
N ILE A 36 -4.09 6.68 -14.44
CA ILE A 36 -4.50 5.65 -15.41
C ILE A 36 -3.90 4.28 -15.05
N PRO A 37 -4.67 3.18 -15.18
CA PRO A 37 -4.25 1.84 -14.75
C PRO A 37 -3.39 1.10 -15.78
N TRP A 38 -3.17 1.68 -16.97
CA TRP A 38 -2.51 1.00 -18.08
C TRP A 38 -1.04 0.71 -17.81
N TRP A 39 -0.35 1.59 -17.07
CA TRP A 39 1.03 1.36 -16.67
C TRP A 39 1.18 0.07 -15.86
N ASP A 40 0.29 -0.14 -14.89
CA ASP A 40 0.32 -1.35 -14.07
C ASP A 40 0.00 -2.62 -14.86
N ARG A 41 -0.86 -2.52 -15.88
CA ARG A 41 -1.17 -3.65 -16.76
C ARG A 41 -0.02 -3.96 -17.71
N LEU A 42 0.62 -2.93 -18.27
CA LEU A 42 1.74 -3.06 -19.20
C LEU A 42 2.98 -3.62 -18.51
N LEU A 43 3.24 -3.17 -17.27
CA LEU A 43 4.42 -3.56 -16.49
C LEU A 43 4.16 -4.76 -15.57
N GLY A 44 2.95 -5.34 -15.59
CA GLY A 44 2.61 -6.53 -14.81
C GLY A 44 2.48 -6.29 -13.30
N THR A 45 2.33 -5.05 -12.85
CA THR A 45 2.17 -4.66 -11.43
C THR A 45 0.70 -4.49 -11.03
N TYR A 46 -0.26 -4.78 -11.91
CA TYR A 46 -1.68 -4.67 -11.61
C TYR A 46 -2.16 -5.76 -10.64
N ARG A 47 -2.76 -5.34 -9.52
CA ARG A 47 -3.39 -6.24 -8.55
C ARG A 47 -4.83 -5.80 -8.25
N ALA A 48 -5.79 -6.66 -8.59
CA ALA A 48 -7.21 -6.31 -8.47
C ALA A 48 -7.71 -6.30 -7.02
N GLN A 49 -7.21 -7.18 -6.16
CA GLN A 49 -7.71 -7.38 -4.80
C GLN A 49 -6.54 -7.70 -3.86
N PRO A 50 -6.57 -7.20 -2.61
CA PRO A 50 -5.69 -7.69 -1.57
C PRO A 50 -6.14 -9.09 -1.13
N LYS A 51 -5.23 -9.87 -0.55
CA LYS A 51 -5.46 -11.25 -0.08
C LYS A 51 -6.57 -11.32 0.96
N ALA A 52 -6.62 -10.35 1.87
CA ALA A 52 -7.64 -10.26 2.92
C ALA A 52 -8.95 -9.57 2.45
N GLY A 53 -9.03 -9.13 1.20
CA GLY A 53 -10.11 -8.26 0.75
C GLY A 53 -10.00 -6.82 1.28
N HIS A 54 -10.70 -5.88 0.64
CA HIS A 54 -10.55 -4.45 0.94
C HIS A 54 -10.98 -4.02 2.34
N GLN A 55 -11.79 -4.83 3.04
CA GLN A 55 -12.29 -4.54 4.38
C GLN A 55 -11.29 -4.96 5.46
N ASP A 56 -10.66 -6.13 5.31
CA ASP A 56 -9.81 -6.71 6.34
C ASP A 56 -8.31 -6.47 6.10
N MET A 57 -7.93 -5.85 4.98
CA MET A 57 -6.53 -5.54 4.73
C MET A 57 -6.03 -4.44 5.68
N ILE A 58 -4.80 -4.64 6.15
CA ILE A 58 -4.14 -3.70 7.05
C ILE A 58 -3.30 -2.73 6.22
N ILE A 59 -3.57 -1.44 6.38
CA ILE A 59 -2.89 -0.37 5.64
C ILE A 59 -1.86 0.38 6.50
N GLY A 60 -0.97 1.10 5.82
CA GLY A 60 -0.01 2.02 6.43
C GLY A 60 1.33 1.38 6.80
N ILE A 61 2.11 2.09 7.59
CA ILE A 61 3.46 1.67 8.00
C ILE A 61 3.42 0.93 9.34
N LYS A 62 4.26 -0.10 9.50
CA LYS A 62 4.25 -0.95 10.70
C LYS A 62 4.69 -0.20 11.96
N GLN A 63 5.57 0.78 11.79
CA GLN A 63 6.27 1.50 12.85
C GLN A 63 5.36 2.50 13.59
N PHE A 64 4.39 3.11 12.90
CA PHE A 64 3.60 4.23 13.44
C PHE A 64 2.10 3.89 13.50
N ARG A 65 1.75 2.89 14.30
CA ARG A 65 0.35 2.38 14.43
C ARG A 65 -0.38 2.80 15.69
N GLU A 66 0.32 3.26 16.72
CA GLU A 66 -0.33 3.76 17.94
C GLU A 66 -1.15 5.02 17.65
N ALA A 67 -2.28 5.19 18.33
CA ALA A 67 -3.19 6.33 18.13
C ALA A 67 -2.50 7.70 18.26
N LYS A 68 -1.46 7.80 19.10
CA LYS A 68 -0.67 9.03 19.25
C LYS A 68 -0.02 9.47 17.94
N TYR A 69 0.45 8.53 17.12
CA TYR A 69 1.14 8.81 15.86
C TYR A 69 0.21 9.30 14.75
N LEU A 70 -1.10 9.11 14.89
CA LEU A 70 -2.10 9.57 13.93
C LEU A 70 -2.56 11.01 14.18
N ARG A 71 -2.07 11.64 15.26
CA ARG A 71 -2.31 13.06 15.53
C ARG A 71 -1.41 13.94 14.66
N LEU A 72 -1.90 15.13 14.33
CA LEU A 72 -1.20 16.08 13.47
C LEU A 72 0.21 16.41 13.96
N ASP A 73 0.37 16.64 15.26
CA ASP A 73 1.68 16.96 15.87
C ASP A 73 2.68 15.83 15.68
N TRP A 74 2.26 14.59 15.92
CA TRP A 74 3.13 13.44 15.69
C TRP A 74 3.38 13.16 14.22
N LEU A 75 2.41 13.37 13.32
CA LEU A 75 2.61 13.23 11.88
C LEU A 75 3.73 14.16 11.35
N MET A 76 3.83 15.37 11.90
CA MET A 76 4.91 16.31 11.54
C MET A 76 6.27 15.90 12.11
N ILE A 77 6.28 15.18 13.24
CA ILE A 77 7.51 14.73 13.91
C ILE A 77 8.00 13.37 13.37
N GLN A 78 7.11 12.53 12.83
CA GLN A 78 7.42 11.20 12.27
C GLN A 78 8.68 11.15 11.37
N PRO A 79 8.92 12.11 10.43
CA PRO A 79 10.12 12.11 9.59
C PRO A 79 11.45 12.19 10.36
N PHE A 80 11.43 12.60 11.63
CA PHE A 80 12.62 12.79 12.47
C PHE A 80 12.80 11.71 13.55
N LEU A 81 11.83 10.78 13.73
CA LEU A 81 11.80 9.84 14.86
C LEU A 81 12.48 8.49 14.59
N GLY A 82 12.82 8.15 13.36
CA GLY A 82 13.44 6.86 13.09
C GLY A 82 13.88 6.64 11.65
N GLY A 83 14.79 5.69 11.47
CA GLY A 83 15.11 5.14 10.16
C GLY A 83 13.91 4.41 9.57
N ILE A 84 13.73 4.54 8.26
CA ILE A 84 12.83 3.67 7.50
C ILE A 84 13.33 2.24 7.75
N GLY A 85 12.71 1.48 8.66
CA GLY A 85 13.08 0.09 8.92
C GLY A 85 12.83 -0.80 7.69
N ASN A 86 12.45 -2.07 7.89
CA ASN A 86 12.04 -2.96 6.79
C ASN A 86 10.70 -2.49 6.17
N TYR A 87 10.77 -1.42 5.37
CA TYR A 87 9.69 -0.87 4.58
C TYR A 87 9.49 -1.75 3.36
N SER A 88 8.24 -2.07 3.03
CA SER A 88 7.87 -3.09 2.05
C SER A 88 8.44 -2.86 0.65
N VAL A 89 8.81 -1.63 0.29
CA VAL A 89 9.44 -1.31 -1.01
C VAL A 89 10.93 -1.69 -1.04
N SER A 90 11.63 -1.61 0.09
CA SER A 90 13.05 -1.98 0.19
C SER A 90 13.12 -3.42 0.68
N GLY A 91 12.98 -4.37 -0.24
CA GLY A 91 13.13 -5.79 0.05
C GLY A 91 14.50 -6.09 0.66
N ARG A 92 14.58 -6.10 1.98
CA ARG A 92 15.49 -6.95 2.72
C ARG A 92 14.63 -7.64 3.77
N THR A 93 14.16 -8.81 3.40
CA THR A 93 13.80 -9.84 4.37
C THR A 93 15.04 -10.07 5.21
N GLU A 94 15.14 -9.39 6.35
CA GLU A 94 15.82 -10.01 7.47
C GLU A 94 14.93 -11.19 7.84
N GLU A 95 15.28 -12.36 7.31
CA GLU A 95 15.08 -13.60 8.05
C GLU A 95 15.68 -13.34 9.43
N SER A 96 14.82 -13.14 10.42
CA SER A 96 15.19 -13.38 11.80
C SER A 96 15.38 -14.89 11.92
N GLU A 97 16.58 -15.37 11.59
CA GLU A 97 17.13 -16.57 12.19
C GLU A 97 17.29 -16.29 13.70
N ASP A 98 16.64 -17.15 14.48
CA ASP A 98 16.68 -17.37 15.94
C ASP A 98 16.18 -16.27 16.91
#